data_AF-A0A8H5UJY4-F1
#
_entry.id   AF-A0A8H5UJY4-F1
#
_cell.length_a   1.000
_cell.length_b   1.000
_cell.length_c   1.000
_cell.angle_alpha   90.00
_cell.angle_beta   90.00
_cell.angle_gamma   90.00
#
_symmetry.space_group_name_H-M   'P 1'
#
loop_
_entity.id
_entity.type
_entity.pdbx_description
1 polymer ?
#
loop_
_entity_poly.entity_id
_entity_poly.type
_entity_poly.pdbx_seq_one_letter_code
_entity_poly.pdbx_strand_id
1 'polypeptide(L)'
;MGDQQTSDILETDVYGQNILHASITWPAGLDLLLQQSKVLSLLHDRESNSACPLEIAIWYSGRLCTQADKWALCSDCDCAAPVQQLLEADCCVLDDYFDPVFRESCSFRCRKLLFKHLGDRRRRLRDISLATLPSEVIERYGVAVDSIPNATASFLWEELQSRSDEWGKQGYRISGGLKPSSRECRFDGLFERLLSPEVCSSAGEFGIVPSDEGGFRPILARVASVYDPKAESVVTYLNWLMKHDLKLEDVTNGSQTSVLHQWGGPIGRHVGPCGWVTAKGWRAKVLDEDERSEILDEDSFLLEKLDNLDEEFAREFESRHETVVDFLRGYYTERMEEVVKEMDVAPGDEYKRGLLAAGVVLAEHK
;
A
#
# COMPACT_ATOMS: atom_id res chain seq x y z
N MET A 1 27.36 -2.32 -47.48
CA MET A 1 25.98 -1.90 -47.16
C MET A 1 25.47 -2.84 -46.10
N GLY A 2 25.29 -2.39 -44.86
CA GLY A 2 24.84 -3.24 -43.77
C GLY A 2 25.39 -2.74 -42.44
N ASP A 3 24.62 -1.84 -41.81
CA ASP A 3 24.65 -1.49 -40.38
C ASP A 3 23.69 -0.32 -40.06
N GLN A 4 23.11 0.30 -41.09
CA GLN A 4 22.19 1.44 -40.97
C GLN A 4 20.73 1.06 -40.65
N GLN A 5 20.40 -0.22 -40.45
CA GLN A 5 19.01 -0.70 -40.39
C GLN A 5 18.51 -1.04 -38.98
N THR A 6 19.24 -0.67 -37.91
CA THR A 6 18.86 -1.08 -36.54
C THR A 6 18.75 0.04 -35.51
N SER A 7 18.87 1.30 -35.92
CA SER A 7 18.62 2.45 -35.01
C SER A 7 17.13 2.69 -34.81
N ASP A 8 16.32 2.42 -35.84
CA ASP A 8 14.90 2.82 -35.90
C ASP A 8 14.02 2.09 -34.88
N ILE A 9 14.37 0.88 -34.45
CA ILE A 9 13.49 0.08 -33.57
C ILE A 9 13.48 0.57 -32.11
N LEU A 10 14.49 1.35 -31.72
CA LEU A 10 14.57 1.98 -30.40
C LEU A 10 14.03 3.41 -30.41
N GLU A 11 13.55 3.90 -31.56
CA GLU A 11 12.97 5.23 -31.66
C GLU A 11 11.69 5.33 -30.84
N THR A 12 11.50 6.49 -30.23
CA THR A 12 10.29 6.87 -29.52
C THR A 12 9.60 8.01 -30.25
N ASP A 13 8.28 8.03 -30.23
CA ASP A 13 7.50 9.17 -30.70
C ASP A 13 7.65 10.40 -29.78
N VAL A 14 6.92 11.48 -30.10
CA VAL A 14 6.93 12.74 -29.31
C VAL A 14 6.40 12.58 -27.88
N TYR A 15 5.76 11.46 -27.56
CA TYR A 15 5.25 11.12 -26.23
C TYR A 15 6.13 10.11 -25.50
N GLY A 16 7.30 9.76 -26.06
CA GLY A 16 8.19 8.75 -25.49
C GLY A 16 7.73 7.31 -25.77
N GLN A 17 6.77 7.08 -26.67
CA GLN A 17 6.27 5.75 -26.97
C GLN A 17 7.13 5.07 -28.03
N ASN A 18 7.71 3.92 -27.67
CA ASN A 18 8.40 3.03 -28.60
C ASN A 18 7.43 2.11 -29.38
N ILE A 19 7.99 1.30 -30.29
CA ILE A 19 7.26 0.38 -31.17
C ILE A 19 6.36 -0.64 -30.44
N LEU A 20 6.67 -1.00 -29.19
CA LEU A 20 5.85 -1.92 -28.40
C LEU A 20 4.49 -1.29 -28.08
N HIS A 21 4.45 0.00 -27.75
CA HIS A 21 3.20 0.71 -27.48
C HIS A 21 2.28 0.72 -28.69
N ALA A 22 2.83 1.02 -29.87
CA ALA A 22 2.07 1.03 -31.13
C ALA A 22 1.51 -0.36 -31.50
N SER A 23 2.16 -1.43 -31.03
CA SER A 23 1.83 -2.81 -31.39
C SER A 23 0.84 -3.48 -30.45
N ILE A 24 0.38 -2.81 -29.38
CA ILE A 24 -0.54 -3.38 -28.38
C ILE A 24 -1.88 -3.82 -28.99
N THR A 25 -2.31 -3.21 -30.10
CA THR A 25 -3.55 -3.61 -30.79
C THR A 25 -3.33 -4.68 -31.86
N TRP A 26 -2.09 -5.16 -32.02
CA TRP A 26 -1.68 -6.16 -33.00
C TRP A 26 -0.88 -7.31 -32.34
N PRO A 27 -1.56 -8.26 -31.65
CA PRO A 27 -0.89 -9.32 -30.89
C PRO A 27 0.14 -10.12 -31.68
N ALA A 28 -0.16 -10.48 -32.93
CA ALA A 28 0.77 -11.23 -33.78
C ALA A 28 2.05 -10.43 -34.11
N GLY A 29 1.94 -9.12 -34.31
CA GLY A 29 3.11 -8.26 -34.52
C GLY A 29 3.90 -8.06 -33.24
N LEU A 30 3.21 -7.92 -32.10
CA LEU A 30 3.84 -7.83 -30.79
C LEU A 30 4.68 -9.08 -30.49
N ASP A 31 4.18 -10.28 -30.76
CA ASP A 31 4.96 -11.53 -30.63
C ASP A 31 6.24 -11.51 -31.46
N LEU A 32 6.16 -11.07 -32.72
CA LEU A 32 7.32 -10.98 -33.60
C LEU A 32 8.36 -9.98 -33.09
N LEU A 33 7.91 -8.88 -32.48
CA LEU A 33 8.80 -7.88 -31.88
C LEU A 33 9.45 -8.41 -30.60
N LEU A 34 8.71 -9.09 -29.73
CA LEU A 34 9.23 -9.63 -28.48
C LEU A 34 10.27 -10.76 -28.68
N GLN A 35 10.29 -11.40 -29.85
CA GLN A 35 11.36 -12.34 -30.23
C GLN A 35 12.71 -11.65 -30.46
N GLN A 36 12.75 -10.31 -30.61
CA GLN A 36 13.98 -9.58 -30.87
C GLN A 36 14.63 -9.12 -29.56
N SER A 37 15.86 -9.57 -29.28
CA SER A 37 16.57 -9.24 -28.03
C SER A 37 16.75 -7.73 -27.80
N LYS A 38 16.91 -6.95 -28.86
CA LYS A 38 17.00 -5.47 -28.79
C LYS A 38 15.69 -4.82 -28.32
N VAL A 39 14.54 -5.45 -28.57
CA VAL A 39 13.23 -4.92 -28.15
C VAL A 39 12.99 -5.19 -26.66
N LEU A 40 13.55 -6.27 -26.11
CA LEU A 40 13.39 -6.59 -24.69
C LEU A 40 13.96 -5.51 -23.75
N SER A 41 14.98 -4.76 -24.18
CA SER A 41 15.46 -3.61 -23.38
C SER A 41 14.44 -2.47 -23.26
N LEU A 42 13.46 -2.40 -24.15
CA LEU A 42 12.39 -1.40 -24.14
C LEU A 42 11.26 -1.71 -23.15
N LEU A 43 11.22 -2.93 -22.59
CA LEU A 43 10.16 -3.35 -21.65
C LEU A 43 10.22 -2.62 -20.30
N HIS A 44 11.37 -2.03 -19.96
CA HIS A 44 11.67 -1.51 -18.63
C HIS A 44 12.04 -0.02 -18.61
N ASP A 45 11.95 0.67 -19.76
CA ASP A 45 12.26 2.10 -19.86
C ASP A 45 11.10 2.95 -19.32
N ARG A 46 11.08 3.14 -17.99
CA ARG A 46 10.10 3.99 -17.29
C ARG A 46 10.72 5.31 -16.83
N GLU A 47 12.01 5.55 -17.06
CA GLU A 47 12.70 6.76 -16.57
C GLU A 47 12.34 8.02 -17.37
N SER A 48 11.66 7.86 -18.52
CA SER A 48 11.31 8.93 -19.47
C SER A 48 9.80 9.22 -19.55
N ASN A 49 9.08 9.23 -18.41
CA ASN A 49 7.72 9.81 -18.29
C ASN A 49 6.63 9.35 -19.27
N SER A 50 6.79 8.22 -19.96
CA SER A 50 5.74 7.59 -20.76
C SER A 50 5.19 6.36 -20.03
N ALA A 51 3.87 6.16 -20.11
CA ALA A 51 3.23 4.93 -19.63
C ALA A 51 3.86 3.74 -20.37
N CYS A 52 4.38 2.75 -19.64
CA CYS A 52 5.09 1.63 -20.27
C CYS A 52 4.15 0.76 -21.13
N PRO A 53 4.67 -0.13 -22.01
CA PRO A 53 3.83 -0.91 -22.92
C PRO A 53 2.78 -1.75 -22.18
N LEU A 54 3.12 -2.30 -21.03
CA LEU A 54 2.20 -3.10 -20.23
C LEU A 54 1.06 -2.24 -19.66
N GLU A 55 1.35 -1.03 -19.19
CA GLU A 55 0.34 -0.11 -18.65
C GLU A 55 -0.70 0.27 -19.73
N ILE A 56 -0.23 0.58 -20.94
CA ILE A 56 -1.12 0.84 -22.08
C ILE A 56 -1.93 -0.43 -22.43
N ALA A 57 -1.31 -1.61 -22.44
CA ALA A 57 -1.99 -2.87 -22.75
C ALA A 57 -3.10 -3.20 -21.74
N ILE A 58 -2.85 -2.96 -20.44
CA ILE A 58 -3.84 -3.12 -19.37
C ILE A 58 -5.06 -2.24 -19.63
N TRP A 59 -4.85 -0.97 -19.98
CA TRP A 59 -5.91 -0.02 -20.27
C TRP A 59 -6.72 -0.39 -21.52
N TYR A 60 -6.05 -0.81 -22.60
CA TYR A 60 -6.73 -1.28 -23.80
C TYR A 60 -7.50 -2.58 -23.56
N SER A 61 -7.07 -3.42 -22.62
CA SER A 61 -7.78 -4.66 -22.33
C SER A 61 -9.23 -4.44 -21.89
N GLY A 62 -9.53 -3.39 -21.12
CA GLY A 62 -10.92 -3.10 -20.76
C GLY A 62 -11.73 -2.60 -21.97
N ARG A 63 -11.12 -1.77 -22.83
CA ARG A 63 -11.77 -1.24 -24.04
C ARG A 63 -12.07 -2.29 -25.09
N LEU A 64 -11.19 -3.29 -25.23
CA LEU A 64 -11.34 -4.37 -26.20
C LEU A 64 -12.23 -5.50 -25.69
N CYS A 65 -12.49 -5.57 -24.38
CA CYS A 65 -13.31 -6.59 -23.79
C CYS A 65 -14.78 -6.41 -24.19
N THR A 66 -15.37 -7.45 -24.77
CA THR A 66 -16.79 -7.46 -25.17
C THR A 66 -17.74 -7.70 -24.00
N GLN A 67 -17.22 -8.13 -22.85
CA GLN A 67 -18.04 -8.44 -21.68
C GLN A 67 -18.44 -7.17 -20.93
N ALA A 68 -19.75 -6.96 -20.79
CA ALA A 68 -20.32 -5.78 -20.13
C ALA A 68 -20.08 -5.78 -18.61
N ASP A 69 -20.12 -6.95 -17.98
CA ASP A 69 -19.77 -7.10 -16.57
C ASP A 69 -18.25 -7.16 -16.40
N LYS A 70 -17.69 -6.15 -15.72
CA LYS A 70 -16.26 -6.00 -15.42
C LYS A 70 -15.68 -7.07 -14.48
N TRP A 71 -16.54 -7.92 -13.91
CA TRP A 71 -16.18 -9.04 -13.03
C TRP A 71 -16.49 -10.41 -13.64
N ALA A 72 -17.01 -10.45 -14.87
CA ALA A 72 -17.25 -11.70 -15.57
C ALA A 72 -16.08 -12.03 -16.52
N LEU A 73 -15.74 -13.32 -16.60
CA LEU A 73 -14.78 -13.80 -17.60
C LEU A 73 -15.42 -13.75 -18.98
N CYS A 74 -14.75 -13.09 -19.93
CA CYS A 74 -15.07 -13.24 -21.35
C CYS A 74 -14.75 -14.68 -21.81
N SER A 75 -15.51 -15.22 -22.76
CA SER A 75 -15.27 -16.56 -23.33
C SER A 75 -14.27 -16.50 -24.49
N ASP A 76 -14.51 -15.63 -25.48
CA ASP A 76 -13.77 -15.57 -26.75
C ASP A 76 -13.35 -14.14 -27.08
N CYS A 77 -12.39 -13.61 -26.32
CA CYS A 77 -11.90 -12.25 -26.50
C CYS A 77 -10.39 -12.17 -26.33
N ASP A 78 -9.72 -11.53 -27.30
CA ASP A 78 -8.27 -11.30 -27.28
C ASP A 78 -7.88 -10.06 -26.47
N CYS A 79 -8.80 -9.54 -25.64
CA CYS A 79 -8.59 -8.30 -24.87
C CYS A 79 -7.33 -8.32 -24.00
N ALA A 80 -6.91 -9.50 -23.55
CA ALA A 80 -5.75 -9.64 -22.68
C ALA A 80 -4.54 -10.28 -23.37
N ALA A 81 -4.61 -10.57 -24.68
CA ALA A 81 -3.51 -11.20 -25.41
C ALA A 81 -2.21 -10.35 -25.36
N PRO A 82 -2.23 -9.03 -25.62
CA PRO A 82 -1.04 -8.20 -25.52
C PRO A 82 -0.46 -8.15 -24.10
N VAL A 83 -1.34 -8.14 -23.09
CA VAL A 83 -0.95 -8.17 -21.68
C VAL A 83 -0.23 -9.48 -21.37
N GLN A 84 -0.78 -10.62 -21.79
CA GLN A 84 -0.16 -11.91 -21.60
C GLN A 84 1.22 -11.99 -22.26
N GLN A 85 1.34 -11.56 -23.52
CA GLN A 85 2.60 -11.56 -24.27
C GLN A 85 3.69 -10.73 -23.56
N LEU A 86 3.36 -9.52 -23.09
CA LEU A 86 4.28 -8.67 -22.36
C LEU A 86 4.67 -9.27 -21.00
N LEU A 87 3.74 -9.91 -20.30
CA LEU A 87 4.00 -10.57 -19.02
C LEU A 87 4.88 -11.82 -19.18
N GLU A 88 4.70 -12.57 -20.26
CA GLU A 88 5.53 -13.73 -20.63
C GLU A 88 6.94 -13.31 -21.07
N ALA A 89 7.09 -12.12 -21.67
CA ALA A 89 8.37 -11.48 -21.95
C ALA A 89 9.06 -10.87 -20.72
N ASP A 90 8.60 -11.21 -19.51
CA ASP A 90 9.15 -10.77 -18.22
C ASP A 90 9.06 -9.25 -17.97
N CYS A 91 8.07 -8.54 -18.54
CA CYS A 91 7.80 -7.14 -18.17
C CYS A 91 7.49 -7.00 -16.67
N CYS A 92 7.82 -5.87 -16.03
CA CYS A 92 7.58 -5.70 -14.60
C CYS A 92 6.08 -5.57 -14.30
N VAL A 93 5.62 -6.18 -13.20
CA VAL A 93 4.24 -6.01 -12.70
C VAL A 93 4.33 -5.12 -11.48
N LEU A 94 4.04 -3.84 -11.67
CA LEU A 94 4.18 -2.85 -10.63
C LEU A 94 2.92 -2.78 -9.78
N ASP A 95 3.07 -2.57 -8.48
CA ASP A 95 1.94 -2.41 -7.57
C ASP A 95 1.02 -1.26 -8.00
N ASP A 96 1.56 -0.26 -8.71
CA ASP A 96 0.84 0.88 -9.32
C ASP A 96 -0.33 0.48 -10.22
N TYR A 97 -0.24 -0.66 -10.90
CA TYR A 97 -1.31 -1.13 -11.80
C TYR A 97 -2.58 -1.55 -11.05
N PHE A 98 -2.53 -1.65 -9.73
CA PHE A 98 -3.67 -1.97 -8.88
C PHE A 98 -4.29 -0.74 -8.21
N ASP A 99 -3.88 0.46 -8.61
CA ASP A 99 -4.57 1.70 -8.24
C ASP A 99 -6.03 1.70 -8.74
N PRO A 100 -7.00 2.27 -7.98
CA PRO A 100 -8.40 2.36 -8.38
C PRO A 100 -8.63 2.84 -9.83
N VAL A 101 -7.83 3.78 -10.33
CA VAL A 101 -7.96 4.32 -11.69
C VAL A 101 -7.68 3.25 -12.76
N PHE A 102 -6.63 2.46 -12.57
CA PHE A 102 -6.26 1.37 -13.49
C PHE A 102 -7.21 0.18 -13.36
N ARG A 103 -7.70 -0.09 -12.14
CA ARG A 103 -8.61 -1.20 -11.85
C ARG A 103 -9.92 -1.12 -12.63
N GLU A 104 -10.49 0.08 -12.76
CA GLU A 104 -11.75 0.28 -13.50
C GLU A 104 -11.58 0.16 -15.02
N SER A 105 -10.34 0.23 -15.50
CA SER A 105 -10.03 0.36 -16.92
C SER A 105 -9.63 -0.96 -17.60
N CYS A 106 -9.43 -2.06 -16.85
CA CYS A 106 -8.99 -3.34 -17.41
C CYS A 106 -10.07 -4.44 -17.36
N SER A 107 -9.96 -5.40 -18.29
CA SER A 107 -10.86 -6.56 -18.31
C SER A 107 -10.62 -7.49 -17.12
N PHE A 108 -11.63 -8.27 -16.73
CA PHE A 108 -11.46 -9.24 -15.64
C PHE A 108 -10.38 -10.29 -15.96
N ARG A 109 -10.30 -10.73 -17.23
CA ARG A 109 -9.24 -11.65 -17.71
C ARG A 109 -7.84 -11.05 -17.52
N CYS A 110 -7.65 -9.79 -17.91
CA CYS A 110 -6.40 -9.06 -17.67
C CYS A 110 -6.08 -8.98 -16.17
N ARG A 111 -7.05 -8.63 -15.33
CA ARG A 111 -6.86 -8.54 -13.87
C ARG A 111 -6.37 -9.86 -13.26
N LYS A 112 -6.96 -10.99 -13.65
CA LYS A 112 -6.51 -12.32 -13.20
C LYS A 112 -5.09 -12.63 -13.67
N LEU A 113 -4.74 -12.28 -14.90
CA LEU A 113 -3.37 -12.44 -15.40
C LEU A 113 -2.37 -11.61 -14.59
N LEU A 114 -2.69 -10.35 -14.29
CA LEU A 114 -1.83 -9.49 -13.47
C LEU A 114 -1.58 -10.10 -12.09
N PHE A 115 -2.62 -10.60 -11.40
CA PHE A 115 -2.43 -11.24 -10.09
C PHE A 115 -1.60 -12.53 -10.17
N LYS A 116 -1.86 -13.39 -11.16
CA LYS A 116 -1.06 -14.59 -11.40
C LYS A 116 0.41 -14.24 -11.54
N HIS A 117 0.71 -13.29 -12.43
CA HIS A 117 2.07 -12.90 -12.76
C HIS A 117 2.75 -12.08 -11.66
N LEU A 118 2.00 -11.31 -10.87
CA LEU A 118 2.48 -10.69 -9.64
C LEU A 118 2.93 -11.77 -8.65
N GLY A 119 2.07 -12.74 -8.35
CA GLY A 119 2.37 -13.84 -7.43
C GLY A 119 3.58 -14.67 -7.88
N ASP A 120 3.68 -14.99 -9.17
CA ASP A 120 4.84 -15.69 -9.74
C ASP A 120 6.15 -14.88 -9.56
N ARG A 121 6.10 -13.56 -9.79
CA ARG A 121 7.27 -12.67 -9.61
C ARG A 121 7.65 -12.51 -8.14
N ARG A 122 6.68 -12.38 -7.23
CA ARG A 122 6.93 -12.32 -5.78
C ARG A 122 7.57 -13.61 -5.27
N ARG A 123 7.11 -14.78 -5.73
CA ARG A 123 7.73 -16.07 -5.41
C ARG A 123 9.16 -16.16 -5.94
N ARG A 124 9.41 -15.77 -7.20
CA ARG A 124 10.77 -15.72 -7.76
C ARG A 124 11.68 -14.77 -6.98
N LEU A 125 11.18 -13.59 -6.61
CA LEU A 125 11.92 -12.61 -5.82
C LEU A 125 12.33 -13.20 -4.47
N ARG A 126 11.36 -13.79 -3.75
CA ARG A 126 11.60 -14.51 -2.49
C ARG A 126 12.62 -15.62 -2.64
N ASP A 127 12.47 -16.49 -3.62
CA ASP A 127 13.34 -17.66 -3.81
C ASP A 127 14.79 -17.22 -4.08
N ILE A 128 14.96 -16.17 -4.88
CA ILE A 128 16.28 -15.54 -5.08
C ILE A 128 16.77 -14.95 -3.77
N SER A 129 15.98 -14.14 -3.08
CA SER A 129 16.35 -13.54 -1.80
C SER A 129 16.83 -14.59 -0.79
N LEU A 130 16.08 -15.68 -0.59
CA LEU A 130 16.44 -16.77 0.32
C LEU A 130 17.73 -17.49 -0.09
N ALA A 131 17.99 -17.61 -1.39
CA ALA A 131 19.18 -18.28 -1.90
C ALA A 131 20.44 -17.38 -1.81
N THR A 132 20.27 -16.07 -1.79
CA THR A 132 21.38 -15.14 -2.08
C THR A 132 21.64 -14.09 -1.01
N LEU A 133 20.63 -13.66 -0.26
CA LEU A 133 20.78 -12.63 0.77
C LEU A 133 21.27 -13.26 2.10
N PRO A 134 22.00 -12.50 2.93
CA PRO A 134 22.40 -12.97 4.25
C PRO A 134 21.22 -13.29 5.14
N SER A 135 21.39 -14.23 6.06
CA SER A 135 20.35 -14.64 7.02
C SER A 135 19.81 -13.47 7.82
N GLU A 136 20.65 -12.49 8.18
CA GLU A 136 20.23 -11.32 8.94
C GLU A 136 19.22 -10.46 8.19
N VAL A 137 19.34 -10.39 6.86
CA VAL A 137 18.40 -9.65 6.00
C VAL A 137 17.09 -10.44 5.86
N ILE A 138 17.18 -11.75 5.69
CA ILE A 138 16.03 -12.65 5.62
C ILE A 138 15.21 -12.62 6.92
N GLU A 139 15.89 -12.71 8.05
CA GLU A 139 15.27 -12.65 9.38
C GLU A 139 14.67 -11.27 9.65
N ARG A 140 15.37 -10.18 9.30
CA ARG A 140 14.87 -8.81 9.46
C ARG A 140 13.52 -8.61 8.76
N TYR A 141 13.40 -9.10 7.54
CA TYR A 141 12.19 -8.95 6.73
C TYR A 141 11.18 -10.10 6.89
N GLY A 142 11.47 -11.08 7.76
CA GLY A 142 10.59 -12.22 8.01
C GLY A 142 10.27 -13.05 6.76
N VAL A 143 11.23 -13.18 5.83
CA VAL A 143 11.01 -13.92 4.58
C VAL A 143 11.01 -15.41 4.86
N ALA A 144 9.91 -16.10 4.54
CA ALA A 144 9.73 -17.53 4.75
C ALA A 144 9.53 -18.26 3.41
N VAL A 145 9.74 -19.58 3.39
CA VAL A 145 9.63 -20.40 2.17
C VAL A 145 8.21 -20.47 1.61
N ASP A 146 7.22 -20.36 2.50
CA ASP A 146 5.80 -20.44 2.20
C ASP A 146 5.12 -19.07 2.06
N SER A 147 5.79 -17.97 2.45
CA SER A 147 5.24 -16.63 2.31
C SER A 147 5.39 -16.08 0.89
N ILE A 148 4.52 -15.15 0.50
CA ILE A 148 4.67 -14.34 -0.72
C ILE A 148 4.96 -12.92 -0.25
N PRO A 149 6.19 -12.39 -0.46
CA PRO A 149 6.52 -11.02 -0.09
C PRO A 149 5.56 -10.04 -0.74
N ASN A 150 4.89 -9.21 0.07
CA ASN A 150 4.05 -8.15 -0.43
C ASN A 150 4.68 -6.80 -0.11
N ALA A 151 4.72 -6.38 1.16
CA ALA A 151 5.29 -5.09 1.56
C ALA A 151 6.82 -5.07 1.56
N THR A 152 7.44 -6.18 1.97
CA THR A 152 8.90 -6.35 1.96
C THR A 152 9.48 -6.42 0.56
N ALA A 153 8.66 -6.64 -0.47
CA ALA A 153 9.15 -6.93 -1.81
C ALA A 153 9.99 -5.78 -2.40
N SER A 154 9.62 -4.52 -2.17
CA SER A 154 10.40 -3.32 -2.54
C SER A 154 11.79 -3.33 -1.93
N PHE A 155 11.88 -3.65 -0.64
CA PHE A 155 13.13 -3.67 0.10
C PHE A 155 14.02 -4.86 -0.27
N LEU A 156 13.44 -6.05 -0.47
CA LEU A 156 14.17 -7.21 -0.96
C LEU A 156 14.76 -6.95 -2.34
N TRP A 157 14.03 -6.26 -3.22
CA TRP A 157 14.54 -5.85 -4.50
C TRP A 157 15.72 -4.89 -4.36
N GLU A 158 15.65 -3.89 -3.49
CA GLU A 158 16.74 -2.95 -3.25
C GLU A 158 17.99 -3.63 -2.67
N GLU A 159 17.82 -4.52 -1.70
CA GLU A 159 18.90 -5.34 -1.14
C GLU A 159 19.62 -6.14 -2.24
N LEU A 160 18.86 -6.79 -3.13
CA LEU A 160 19.42 -7.50 -4.27
C LEU A 160 20.15 -6.59 -5.26
N GLN A 161 19.59 -5.41 -5.56
CA GLN A 161 20.19 -4.46 -6.49
C GLN A 161 21.44 -3.77 -5.95
N SER A 162 21.51 -3.52 -4.64
CA SER A 162 22.72 -2.97 -3.99
C SER A 162 23.96 -3.87 -4.17
N ARG A 163 23.73 -5.15 -4.47
CA ARG A 163 24.76 -6.18 -4.72
C ARG A 163 24.89 -6.55 -6.20
N SER A 164 24.26 -5.80 -7.11
CA SER A 164 24.27 -6.04 -8.57
C SER A 164 25.66 -6.29 -9.15
N ASP A 165 26.67 -5.56 -8.70
CA ASP A 165 28.06 -5.74 -9.14
C ASP A 165 28.66 -7.09 -8.74
N GLU A 166 28.29 -7.62 -7.58
CA GLU A 166 28.75 -8.94 -7.10
C GLU A 166 28.15 -10.05 -7.96
N TRP A 167 26.85 -9.96 -8.25
CA TRP A 167 26.16 -10.89 -9.15
C TRP A 167 26.74 -10.84 -10.56
N GLY A 168 27.03 -9.63 -11.06
CA GLY A 168 27.63 -9.40 -12.37
C GLY A 168 28.99 -10.07 -12.52
N LYS A 169 29.84 -10.04 -11.48
CA LYS A 169 31.13 -10.76 -11.46
C LYS A 169 30.97 -12.28 -11.51
N GLN A 170 29.85 -12.79 -11.00
CA GLN A 170 29.52 -14.22 -11.04
C GLN A 170 28.78 -14.63 -12.33
N GLY A 171 28.54 -13.69 -13.25
CA GLY A 171 27.86 -13.94 -14.52
C GLY A 171 26.33 -14.00 -14.41
N TYR A 172 25.76 -13.61 -13.26
CA TYR A 172 24.32 -13.56 -13.05
C TYR A 172 23.78 -12.14 -13.18
N ARG A 173 22.60 -12.02 -13.78
CA ARG A 173 21.84 -10.77 -13.82
C ARG A 173 20.41 -11.05 -13.39
N ILE A 174 19.97 -10.34 -12.35
CA ILE A 174 18.58 -10.40 -11.90
C ILE A 174 17.73 -9.60 -12.90
N SER A 175 16.66 -10.22 -13.40
CA SER A 175 15.76 -9.59 -14.36
C SER A 175 15.07 -8.35 -13.77
N GLY A 176 14.97 -7.29 -14.57
CA GLY A 176 14.17 -6.09 -14.25
C GLY A 176 12.68 -6.40 -14.07
N GLY A 177 12.20 -7.52 -14.61
CA GLY A 177 10.83 -7.99 -14.46
C GLY A 177 10.39 -8.28 -13.03
N LEU A 178 11.34 -8.49 -12.11
CA LEU A 178 11.08 -8.69 -10.69
C LEU A 178 10.90 -7.37 -9.91
N LYS A 179 11.06 -6.22 -10.56
CA LYS A 179 10.91 -4.92 -9.91
C LYS A 179 9.47 -4.77 -9.34
N PRO A 180 9.32 -4.60 -8.01
CA PRO A 180 8.04 -4.52 -7.30
C PRO A 180 7.20 -3.30 -7.66
N SER A 181 7.87 -2.15 -7.67
CA SER A 181 7.23 -0.85 -7.54
C SER A 181 8.06 0.18 -8.29
N SER A 182 7.44 1.32 -8.57
CA SER A 182 8.16 2.48 -9.07
C SER A 182 8.69 3.32 -7.92
N ARG A 183 9.69 4.16 -8.20
CA ARG A 183 10.20 5.15 -7.22
C ARG A 183 9.13 6.15 -6.79
N GLU A 184 8.05 6.29 -7.55
CA GLU A 184 6.96 7.22 -7.28
C GLU A 184 5.82 6.57 -6.48
N CYS A 185 5.86 5.25 -6.31
CA CYS A 185 4.88 4.52 -5.51
C CYS A 185 5.01 4.93 -4.04
N ARG A 186 3.89 5.35 -3.44
CA ARG A 186 3.82 5.76 -2.03
C ARG A 186 3.55 4.61 -1.06
N PHE A 187 3.40 3.40 -1.59
CA PHE A 187 2.97 2.23 -0.84
C PHE A 187 3.99 1.11 -1.01
N ASP A 188 4.27 0.40 0.07
CA ASP A 188 5.27 -0.66 0.08
C ASP A 188 4.69 -1.98 -0.41
N GLY A 189 3.36 -2.16 -0.30
CA GLY A 189 2.65 -3.35 -0.79
C GLY A 189 1.24 -3.11 -1.34
N LEU A 190 0.68 -4.16 -1.94
CA LEU A 190 -0.64 -4.17 -2.59
C LEU A 190 -1.78 -3.79 -1.63
N PHE A 191 -1.79 -4.40 -0.44
CA PHE A 191 -2.87 -4.26 0.55
C PHE A 191 -2.74 -3.02 1.44
N GLU A 192 -1.70 -2.20 1.28
CA GLU A 192 -1.65 -0.88 1.93
C GLU A 192 -2.57 0.14 1.23
N ARG A 193 -3.11 -0.25 0.07
CA ARG A 193 -4.05 0.52 -0.73
C ARG A 193 -5.48 0.12 -0.39
N LEU A 194 -6.40 1.07 -0.52
CA LEU A 194 -7.83 0.80 -0.39
C LEU A 194 -8.31 -0.02 -1.61
N LEU A 195 -8.43 -1.33 -1.42
CA LEU A 195 -8.88 -2.26 -2.45
C LEU A 195 -10.34 -2.64 -2.22
N SER A 196 -11.08 -2.94 -3.29
CA SER A 196 -12.43 -3.50 -3.11
C SER A 196 -12.32 -4.98 -2.75
N PRO A 197 -13.26 -5.53 -1.95
CA PRO A 197 -13.21 -6.95 -1.56
C PRO A 197 -13.12 -7.92 -2.73
N GLU A 198 -13.68 -7.59 -3.90
CA GLU A 198 -13.61 -8.43 -5.10
C GLU A 198 -12.19 -8.48 -5.68
N VAL A 199 -11.45 -7.36 -5.63
CA VAL A 199 -10.03 -7.32 -6.02
C VAL A 199 -9.20 -8.14 -5.05
N CYS A 200 -9.44 -7.97 -3.75
CA CYS A 200 -8.74 -8.71 -2.72
C CYS A 200 -8.99 -10.22 -2.82
N SER A 201 -10.24 -10.61 -3.06
CA SER A 201 -10.62 -12.01 -3.28
C SER A 201 -9.93 -12.57 -4.53
N SER A 202 -9.87 -11.79 -5.61
CA SER A 202 -9.16 -12.18 -6.83
C SER A 202 -7.65 -12.38 -6.59
N ALA A 203 -7.03 -11.55 -5.76
CA ALA A 203 -5.62 -11.70 -5.39
C ALA A 203 -5.39 -12.98 -4.57
N GLY A 204 -6.31 -13.27 -3.64
CA GLY A 204 -6.28 -14.48 -2.81
C GLY A 204 -6.34 -15.78 -3.62
N GLU A 205 -7.04 -15.82 -4.75
CA GLU A 205 -7.03 -16.96 -5.68
C GLU A 205 -5.61 -17.33 -6.18
N PHE A 206 -4.68 -16.39 -6.14
CA PHE A 206 -3.28 -16.56 -6.55
C PHE A 206 -2.30 -16.62 -5.37
N GLY A 207 -2.82 -16.82 -4.15
CA GLY A 207 -2.03 -16.93 -2.92
C GLY A 207 -1.51 -15.60 -2.38
N ILE A 208 -1.95 -14.47 -2.96
CA ILE A 208 -1.58 -13.14 -2.48
C ILE A 208 -2.60 -12.76 -1.40
N VAL A 209 -2.20 -12.87 -0.14
CA VAL A 209 -3.04 -12.61 1.03
C VAL A 209 -2.42 -11.52 1.89
N PRO A 210 -3.22 -10.73 2.62
CA PRO A 210 -2.69 -9.75 3.56
C PRO A 210 -2.05 -10.49 4.73
N SER A 211 -0.86 -10.07 5.09
CA SER A 211 -0.12 -10.59 6.24
C SER A 211 0.77 -9.51 6.81
N ASP A 212 1.00 -9.56 8.12
CA ASP A 212 2.06 -8.76 8.74
C ASP A 212 3.43 -9.33 8.38
N GLU A 213 4.31 -8.47 7.89
CA GLU A 213 5.65 -8.83 7.46
C GLU A 213 6.69 -8.30 8.43
N GLY A 214 7.76 -9.06 8.63
CA GLY A 214 8.84 -8.71 9.54
C GLY A 214 9.54 -7.41 9.14
N GLY A 215 9.99 -6.64 10.13
CA GLY A 215 10.68 -5.37 9.88
C GLY A 215 9.75 -4.20 9.56
N PHE A 216 8.44 -4.41 9.59
CA PHE A 216 7.42 -3.37 9.38
C PHE A 216 6.42 -3.32 10.52
N ARG A 217 5.77 -2.16 10.67
CA ARG A 217 4.54 -2.01 11.50
C ARG A 217 3.44 -2.90 10.93
N PRO A 218 2.43 -3.33 11.71
CA PRO A 218 1.32 -4.11 11.19
C PRO A 218 0.65 -3.47 9.97
N ILE A 219 0.11 -4.28 9.06
CA ILE A 219 -0.45 -3.79 7.80
C ILE A 219 -1.54 -2.74 8.04
N LEU A 220 -2.37 -2.92 9.08
CA LEU A 220 -3.43 -1.99 9.44
C LEU A 220 -2.93 -0.59 9.85
N ALA A 221 -1.69 -0.48 10.34
CA ALA A 221 -1.03 0.80 10.62
C ALA A 221 -0.42 1.45 9.37
N ARG A 222 -0.22 0.68 8.30
CA ARG A 222 0.39 1.11 7.04
C ARG A 222 -0.62 1.34 5.93
N VAL A 223 -1.82 0.76 6.05
CA VAL A 223 -2.93 1.04 5.14
C VAL A 223 -3.11 2.55 5.11
N ALA A 224 -3.01 3.09 3.92
CA ALA A 224 -3.01 4.52 3.69
C ALA A 224 -4.25 5.14 4.35
N SER A 225 -4.05 6.06 5.30
CA SER A 225 -5.12 6.90 5.84
C SER A 225 -5.53 7.91 4.76
N VAL A 226 -5.96 7.41 3.61
CA VAL A 226 -6.39 8.28 2.52
C VAL A 226 -7.63 8.99 3.04
N TYR A 227 -7.61 10.32 2.90
CA TYR A 227 -8.79 11.17 2.81
C TYR A 227 -9.65 10.70 1.61
N ASP A 228 -10.13 9.45 1.62
CA ASP A 228 -11.17 9.02 0.70
C ASP A 228 -12.46 9.68 1.22
N PRO A 229 -13.08 10.60 0.46
CA PRO A 229 -14.32 11.24 0.87
C PRO A 229 -15.47 10.24 1.09
N LYS A 230 -15.31 8.97 0.68
CA LYS A 230 -16.28 7.90 0.88
C LYS A 230 -15.85 6.99 2.03
N ALA A 231 -16.25 7.33 3.25
CA ALA A 231 -15.96 6.49 4.42
C ALA A 231 -16.45 5.03 4.31
N GLU A 232 -17.45 4.75 3.47
CA GLU A 232 -17.99 3.40 3.27
C GLU A 232 -16.99 2.45 2.59
N SER A 233 -16.17 2.92 1.63
CA SER A 233 -15.16 2.07 0.97
C SER A 233 -14.05 1.67 1.94
N VAL A 234 -13.58 2.64 2.73
CA VAL A 234 -12.58 2.45 3.79
C VAL A 234 -13.07 1.44 4.81
N VAL A 235 -14.29 1.65 5.31
CA VAL A 235 -14.97 0.75 6.25
C VAL A 235 -15.06 -0.66 5.71
N THR A 236 -15.53 -0.82 4.47
CA THR A 236 -15.71 -2.14 3.84
C THR A 236 -14.37 -2.86 3.70
N TYR A 237 -13.32 -2.12 3.34
CA TYR A 237 -11.98 -2.65 3.19
C TYR A 237 -11.35 -3.05 4.53
N LEU A 238 -11.45 -2.20 5.56
CA LEU A 238 -10.95 -2.52 6.90
C LEU A 238 -11.67 -3.74 7.48
N ASN A 239 -13.00 -3.81 7.35
CA ASN A 239 -13.77 -4.99 7.74
C ASN A 239 -13.31 -6.26 7.01
N TRP A 240 -12.87 -6.13 5.75
CA TRP A 240 -12.31 -7.25 5.01
C TRP A 240 -10.93 -7.65 5.56
N LEU A 241 -10.02 -6.69 5.76
CA LEU A 241 -8.69 -6.95 6.34
C LEU A 241 -8.77 -7.61 7.71
N MET A 242 -9.67 -7.16 8.57
CA MET A 242 -9.85 -7.67 9.94
C MET A 242 -10.36 -9.13 10.01
N LYS A 243 -10.75 -9.73 8.88
CA LYS A 243 -11.05 -11.17 8.80
C LYS A 243 -9.80 -12.03 8.68
N HIS A 244 -8.64 -11.41 8.50
CA HIS A 244 -7.35 -12.06 8.45
C HIS A 244 -6.66 -11.97 9.81
N ASP A 245 -5.70 -12.87 10.04
CA ASP A 245 -4.89 -12.92 11.25
C ASP A 245 -3.83 -11.80 11.21
N LEU A 246 -4.28 -10.57 11.50
CA LEU A 246 -3.47 -9.36 11.48
C LEU A 246 -3.36 -8.80 12.89
N LYS A 247 -2.18 -8.28 13.22
CA LYS A 247 -1.89 -7.63 14.50
C LYS A 247 -2.62 -6.29 14.57
N LEU A 248 -3.30 -6.09 15.69
CA LEU A 248 -3.97 -4.83 16.02
C LEU A 248 -3.08 -3.91 16.85
N GLU A 249 -1.99 -4.43 17.38
CA GLU A 249 -1.06 -3.69 18.22
C GLU A 249 0.12 -3.20 17.40
N ASP A 250 0.39 -1.91 17.52
CA ASP A 250 1.46 -1.25 16.81
C ASP A 250 2.38 -0.55 17.78
N VAL A 251 3.61 -1.03 17.83
CA VAL A 251 4.64 -0.54 18.74
C VAL A 251 5.52 0.45 18.00
N THR A 252 5.37 1.73 18.32
CA THR A 252 6.20 2.81 17.77
C THR A 252 6.96 3.51 18.87
N ASN A 253 8.29 3.58 18.75
CA ASN A 253 9.15 4.33 19.68
C ASN A 253 9.00 3.94 21.16
N GLY A 254 8.69 2.67 21.44
CA GLY A 254 8.49 2.14 22.79
C GLY A 254 7.06 2.26 23.31
N SER A 255 6.17 2.98 22.61
CA SER A 255 4.75 3.07 22.94
C SER A 255 3.97 2.05 22.12
N GLN A 256 3.10 1.29 22.78
CA GLN A 256 2.19 0.34 22.15
C GLN A 256 0.82 1.02 22.00
N THR A 257 0.32 1.09 20.78
CA THR A 257 -1.00 1.67 20.48
C THR A 257 -1.81 0.70 19.65
N SER A 258 -3.13 0.71 19.81
CA SER A 258 -4.02 0.00 18.90
C SER A 258 -4.04 0.72 17.55
N VAL A 259 -3.86 -0.03 16.46
CA VAL A 259 -4.02 0.49 15.08
C VAL A 259 -5.40 1.11 14.87
N LEU A 260 -6.41 0.71 15.66
CA LEU A 260 -7.76 1.27 15.59
C LEU A 260 -7.80 2.76 15.94
N HIS A 261 -6.89 3.28 16.78
CA HIS A 261 -6.82 4.72 17.09
C HIS A 261 -6.55 5.58 15.85
N GLN A 262 -5.74 5.05 14.92
CA GLN A 262 -5.43 5.74 13.67
C GLN A 262 -6.67 5.90 12.78
N TRP A 263 -7.64 4.99 12.93
CA TRP A 263 -8.86 4.92 12.13
C TRP A 263 -10.08 5.54 12.82
N GLY A 264 -10.15 5.50 14.16
CA GLY A 264 -11.28 5.96 14.94
C GLY A 264 -11.59 7.45 14.72
N GLY A 265 -10.56 8.31 14.67
CA GLY A 265 -10.72 9.74 14.37
C GLY A 265 -11.25 10.01 12.95
N PRO A 266 -10.60 9.49 11.88
CA PRO A 266 -11.10 9.60 10.52
C PRO A 266 -12.51 9.01 10.32
N ILE A 267 -12.80 7.81 10.82
CA ILE A 267 -14.10 7.15 10.64
C ILE A 267 -15.18 7.87 11.45
N GLY A 268 -14.92 8.20 12.70
CA GLY A 268 -15.85 8.94 13.55
C GLY A 268 -16.28 10.28 12.93
N ARG A 269 -15.36 11.00 12.26
CA ARG A 269 -15.67 12.25 11.55
C ARG A 269 -16.60 12.10 10.35
N HIS A 270 -16.60 10.96 9.68
CA HIS A 270 -17.43 10.74 8.49
C HIS A 270 -18.76 10.06 8.80
N VAL A 271 -18.89 9.45 9.98
CA VAL A 271 -19.99 8.55 10.29
C VAL A 271 -20.80 9.03 11.51
N GLY A 272 -20.20 9.78 12.43
CA GLY A 272 -20.88 10.40 13.56
C GLY A 272 -21.44 11.81 13.25
N PRO A 273 -22.37 12.32 14.08
CA PRO A 273 -22.89 13.69 13.98
C PRO A 273 -21.82 14.79 14.26
N CYS A 274 -20.63 14.39 14.70
CA CYS A 274 -19.51 15.25 15.06
C CYS A 274 -18.58 15.60 13.87
N GLY A 275 -19.12 16.24 12.84
CA GLY A 275 -18.35 16.79 11.71
C GLY A 275 -17.50 18.05 12.03
N TRP A 276 -17.27 18.37 13.30
CA TRP A 276 -16.80 19.69 13.74
C TRP A 276 -15.29 19.80 14.00
N VAL A 277 -14.54 18.69 14.09
CA VAL A 277 -13.08 18.75 14.23
C VAL A 277 -12.45 18.95 12.85
N THR A 278 -12.53 20.17 12.34
CA THR A 278 -11.72 20.63 11.21
C THR A 278 -10.26 20.61 11.64
N ALA A 279 -9.51 19.59 11.18
CA ALA A 279 -8.08 19.49 11.39
C ALA A 279 -7.35 20.58 10.60
N LYS A 280 -7.26 21.79 11.15
CA LYS A 280 -6.18 22.70 10.78
C LYS A 280 -4.89 22.19 11.42
N GLY A 281 -4.05 21.53 10.62
CA GLY A 281 -2.60 21.66 10.75
C GLY A 281 -1.86 20.72 11.71
N TRP A 282 -2.21 19.43 11.78
CA TRP A 282 -1.27 18.45 12.33
C TRP A 282 -0.17 18.18 11.29
N ARG A 283 0.88 19.01 11.28
CA ARG A 283 2.19 18.60 10.77
C ARG A 283 2.99 18.09 11.97
N ALA A 284 3.29 16.80 11.99
CA ALA A 284 4.29 16.28 12.90
C ALA A 284 5.63 16.98 12.61
N LYS A 285 6.03 17.89 13.49
CA LYS A 285 7.43 18.31 13.58
C LYS A 285 8.18 17.14 14.21
N VAL A 286 9.35 16.81 13.67
CA VAL A 286 10.31 15.98 14.39
C VAL A 286 10.81 16.86 15.54
N LEU A 287 10.35 16.56 16.75
CA LEU A 287 10.79 17.21 17.98
C LEU A 287 12.13 16.60 18.40
N ASP A 288 13.00 17.40 19.01
CA ASP A 288 14.21 16.87 19.63
C ASP A 288 13.90 16.18 20.97
N GLU A 289 14.90 15.50 21.52
CA GLU A 289 14.75 14.61 22.67
C GLU A 289 14.43 15.37 23.98
N ASP A 290 14.86 16.64 24.07
CA ASP A 290 14.61 17.52 25.22
C ASP A 290 13.21 18.14 25.16
N GLU A 291 12.77 18.67 24.00
CA GLU A 291 11.37 19.11 23.79
C GLU A 291 10.39 17.95 23.99
N ARG A 292 10.78 16.73 23.58
CA ARG A 292 9.98 15.52 23.81
C ARG A 292 9.91 15.17 25.30
N SER A 293 11.01 15.25 26.04
CA SER A 293 11.00 14.95 27.48
C SER A 293 10.15 15.96 28.26
N GLU A 294 10.15 17.22 27.86
CA GLU A 294 9.34 18.28 28.49
C GLU A 294 7.84 18.06 28.22
N ILE A 295 7.46 17.74 26.97
CA ILE A 295 6.07 17.38 26.63
C ILE A 295 5.63 16.07 27.31
N LEU A 296 6.49 15.06 27.38
CA LEU A 296 6.17 13.78 28.04
C LEU A 296 5.92 13.95 29.55
N ASP A 297 6.62 14.87 30.22
CA ASP A 297 6.37 15.20 31.63
C ASP A 297 5.08 16.02 31.81
N GLU A 298 4.87 17.05 30.97
CA GLU A 298 3.68 17.92 31.02
C GLU A 298 2.38 17.17 30.68
N ASP A 299 2.43 16.26 29.70
CA ASP A 299 1.29 15.50 29.18
C ASP A 299 1.27 14.04 29.67
N SER A 300 2.09 13.68 30.67
CA SER A 300 2.16 12.33 31.26
C SER A 300 0.77 11.76 31.61
N PHE A 301 -0.10 12.59 32.17
CA PHE A 301 -1.49 12.24 32.48
C PHE A 301 -2.34 11.98 31.22
N LEU A 302 -2.15 12.75 30.15
CA LEU A 302 -2.87 12.54 28.89
C LEU A 302 -2.42 11.27 28.18
N LEU A 303 -1.13 10.94 28.27
CA LEU A 303 -0.56 9.70 27.75
C LEU A 303 -1.07 8.49 28.53
N GLU A 304 -1.07 8.55 29.86
CA GLU A 304 -1.66 7.50 30.70
C GLU A 304 -3.16 7.32 30.39
N LYS A 305 -3.89 8.41 30.16
CA LYS A 305 -5.31 8.35 29.77
C LYS A 305 -5.49 7.71 28.38
N LEU A 306 -4.61 8.02 27.43
CA LEU A 306 -4.62 7.41 26.11
C LEU A 306 -4.35 5.90 26.21
N ASP A 307 -3.31 5.49 26.94
CA ASP A 307 -2.98 4.06 27.14
C ASP A 307 -4.15 3.30 27.80
N ASN A 308 -4.82 3.90 28.79
CA ASN A 308 -6.01 3.31 29.42
C ASN A 308 -7.17 3.15 28.43
N LEU A 309 -7.40 4.12 27.55
CA LEU A 309 -8.42 4.04 26.51
C LEU A 309 -8.06 2.98 25.46
N ASP A 310 -6.78 2.84 25.12
CA ASP A 310 -6.29 1.81 24.22
C ASP A 310 -6.60 0.40 24.76
N GLU A 311 -6.28 0.16 26.03
CA GLU A 311 -6.60 -1.10 26.70
C GLU A 311 -8.11 -1.33 26.87
N GLU A 312 -8.89 -0.27 27.07
CA GLU A 312 -10.34 -0.32 27.16
C GLU A 312 -10.95 -0.75 25.82
N PHE A 313 -10.58 -0.07 24.73
CA PHE A 313 -11.14 -0.32 23.41
C PHE A 313 -10.75 -1.68 22.85
N ALA A 314 -9.51 -2.12 23.03
CA ALA A 314 -9.09 -3.46 22.61
C ALA A 314 -9.97 -4.54 23.30
N ARG A 315 -10.16 -4.41 24.61
CA ARG A 315 -10.90 -5.36 25.44
C ARG A 315 -12.41 -5.35 25.15
N GLU A 316 -12.99 -4.18 24.96
CA GLU A 316 -14.42 -4.04 24.60
C GLU A 316 -14.69 -4.53 23.18
N PHE A 317 -13.78 -4.28 22.24
CA PHE A 317 -13.92 -4.80 20.88
C PHE A 317 -13.91 -6.33 20.86
N GLU A 318 -12.96 -6.95 21.58
CA GLU A 318 -12.89 -8.40 21.74
C GLU A 318 -14.12 -8.99 22.43
N SER A 319 -14.68 -8.32 23.44
CA SER A 319 -15.81 -8.84 24.22
C SER A 319 -17.14 -8.80 23.47
N ARG A 320 -17.34 -7.80 22.59
CA ARG A 320 -18.63 -7.53 21.94
C ARG A 320 -18.90 -8.40 20.71
N HIS A 321 -17.87 -9.00 20.12
CA HIS A 321 -17.99 -9.84 18.92
C HIS A 321 -18.75 -9.14 17.76
N GLU A 322 -18.69 -7.81 17.70
CA GLU A 322 -19.35 -7.01 16.68
C GLU A 322 -18.39 -6.65 15.53
N THR A 323 -18.90 -6.11 14.43
CA THR A 323 -18.02 -5.66 13.36
C THR A 323 -17.27 -4.40 13.79
N VAL A 324 -16.07 -4.15 13.26
CA VAL A 324 -15.31 -2.90 13.55
C VAL A 324 -16.16 -1.66 13.29
N VAL A 325 -17.05 -1.72 12.30
CA VAL A 325 -17.96 -0.62 11.99
C VAL A 325 -18.96 -0.39 13.09
N ASP A 326 -19.59 -1.46 13.57
CA ASP A 326 -20.60 -1.36 14.63
C ASP A 326 -19.94 -0.89 15.92
N PHE A 327 -18.74 -1.40 16.23
CA PHE A 327 -17.93 -0.93 17.35
C PHE A 327 -17.54 0.54 17.23
N LEU A 328 -16.99 0.94 16.07
CA LEU A 328 -16.57 2.31 15.83
C LEU A 328 -17.76 3.28 15.85
N ARG A 329 -18.90 2.89 15.28
CA ARG A 329 -20.13 3.70 15.23
C ARG A 329 -20.86 3.77 16.56
N GLY A 330 -20.87 2.68 17.31
CA GLY A 330 -21.52 2.57 18.61
C GLY A 330 -20.54 2.96 19.70
N TYR A 331 -19.97 1.94 20.35
CA TYR A 331 -19.19 2.10 21.58
C TYR A 331 -18.08 3.14 21.49
N TYR A 332 -17.23 3.05 20.47
CA TYR A 332 -16.07 3.94 20.34
C TYR A 332 -16.51 5.40 20.19
N THR A 333 -17.51 5.68 19.34
CA THR A 333 -17.99 7.05 19.14
C THR A 333 -18.61 7.61 20.42
N GLU A 334 -19.48 6.84 21.08
CA GLU A 334 -20.11 7.25 22.34
C GLU A 334 -19.06 7.51 23.44
N ARG A 335 -18.10 6.59 23.59
CA ARG A 335 -17.04 6.72 24.59
C ARG A 335 -16.10 7.89 24.29
N MET A 336 -15.70 8.10 23.03
CA MET A 336 -14.86 9.24 22.67
C MET A 336 -15.58 10.58 22.89
N GLU A 337 -16.92 10.65 22.72
CA GLU A 337 -17.68 11.85 23.10
C GLU A 337 -17.67 12.10 24.61
N GLU A 338 -17.69 11.05 25.43
CA GLU A 338 -17.52 11.17 26.89
C GLU A 338 -16.12 11.62 27.26
N VAL A 339 -15.08 11.02 26.67
CA VAL A 339 -13.68 11.40 26.88
C VAL A 339 -13.48 12.88 26.56
N VAL A 340 -14.03 13.36 25.44
CA VAL A 340 -13.98 14.79 25.09
C VAL A 340 -14.68 15.65 26.15
N LYS A 341 -15.87 15.24 26.63
CA LYS A 341 -16.57 15.96 27.71
C LYS A 341 -15.78 15.97 29.02
N GLU A 342 -15.10 14.87 29.36
CA GLU A 342 -14.23 14.77 30.54
C GLU A 342 -13.01 15.69 30.40
N MET A 343 -12.47 15.85 29.19
CA MET A 343 -11.34 16.73 28.91
C MET A 343 -11.73 18.21 28.86
N ASP A 344 -12.97 18.53 28.48
CA ASP A 344 -13.53 19.90 28.50
C ASP A 344 -13.88 20.39 29.91
N VAL A 345 -13.75 19.55 30.95
CA VAL A 345 -13.92 19.99 32.34
C VAL A 345 -12.77 20.95 32.68
N ALA A 346 -13.13 22.21 32.92
CA ALA A 346 -12.18 23.26 33.28
C ALA A 346 -11.23 22.79 34.38
N PRO A 347 -9.91 23.05 34.27
CA PRO A 347 -8.94 22.58 35.24
C PRO A 347 -9.39 22.96 36.65
N GLY A 348 -9.37 21.98 37.56
CA GLY A 348 -9.78 22.18 38.94
C GLY A 348 -9.02 23.32 39.59
N ASP A 349 -9.62 23.93 40.62
CA ASP A 349 -9.05 25.10 41.32
C ASP A 349 -7.64 24.85 41.89
N GLU A 350 -7.24 23.60 42.06
CA GLU A 350 -5.89 23.20 42.46
C GLU A 350 -4.86 23.36 41.33
N TYR A 351 -5.19 22.97 40.09
CA TYR A 351 -4.35 23.19 38.91
C TYR A 351 -4.26 24.68 38.56
N LYS A 352 -5.37 25.43 38.66
CA LYS A 352 -5.36 26.90 38.54
C LYS A 352 -4.47 27.55 39.59
N ARG A 353 -4.48 27.05 40.83
CA ARG A 353 -3.58 27.51 41.90
C ARG A 353 -2.11 27.18 41.62
N GLY A 354 -1.83 26.01 41.04
CA GLY A 354 -0.48 25.64 40.57
C GLY A 354 0.04 26.58 39.48
N LEU A 355 -0.77 26.85 38.45
CA LEU A 355 -0.42 27.78 37.36
C LEU A 355 -0.21 29.22 37.87
N LEU A 356 -1.05 29.68 38.81
CA LEU A 356 -0.88 30.98 39.46
C LEU A 356 0.41 31.03 40.31
N ALA A 357 0.76 29.95 41.02
CA ALA A 357 2.00 29.84 41.77
C ALA A 357 3.25 29.81 40.87
N ALA A 358 3.11 29.28 39.65
CA ALA A 358 4.14 29.31 38.60
C ALA A 358 4.22 30.67 37.85
N GLY A 359 3.38 31.65 38.21
CA GLY A 359 3.40 33.00 37.63
C GLY A 359 2.63 33.15 36.31
N VAL A 360 1.82 32.16 35.92
CA VAL A 360 0.99 32.22 34.71
C VAL A 360 -0.27 33.06 34.98
N VAL A 361 -0.44 34.16 34.23
CA VAL A 361 -1.62 35.03 34.34
C VAL A 361 -2.74 34.50 33.46
N LEU A 362 -3.75 33.90 34.08
CA LEU A 362 -4.97 33.45 33.39
C LEU A 362 -5.88 34.66 33.13
N ALA A 363 -5.95 35.14 31.88
CA ALA A 363 -6.87 36.21 31.50
C ALA A 363 -8.28 35.63 31.25
N GLU A 364 -9.28 36.15 31.97
CA GLU A 364 -10.68 35.81 31.71
C GLU A 364 -11.13 36.48 30.41
N HIS A 365 -11.48 35.67 29.40
CA HIS A 365 -12.19 36.15 28.23
C HIS A 365 -13.68 36.31 28.57
N LYS A 366 -14.17 37.55 28.51
CA LYS A 366 -15.60 37.88 28.60
C LYS A 366 -16.36 37.52 27.34
#